data_AF-G5SX81-F1
#
_entry.id   AF-G5SX81-F1
#
_cell.length_a   1.000
_cell.length_b   1.000
_cell.length_c   1.000
_cell.angle_alpha   90.00
_cell.angle_beta   90.00
_cell.angle_gamma   90.00
#
_symmetry.space_group_name_H-M   'P 1'
#
loop_
_entity.id
_entity.type
_entity.pdbx_description
1 polymer ?
#
loop_
_entity_poly.entity_id
_entity_poly.type
_entity_poly.pdbx_seq_one_letter_code
_entity_poly.pdbx_strand_id
1 'polypeptide(L)'
;FGEPGYEERETLANGMLTAEKSGFTHLLINPLTHPVTDSKAAVTYIKDKTRYCVATAYPIGALTVESKGEYLAELYDMQSAGAVAFGDYKKPISNSNLLKIALQYTQPFDGIVISFPNDTKIMGKGVVNEHIEGTRLGLKGIPALAEELCVARDLSIL
;
A
#
# COMPACT_ATOMS: atom_id res chain seq x y z
N PHE A 1 9.07 -4.64 0.65
CA PHE A 1 10.26 -5.06 1.41
C PHE A 1 10.31 -4.28 2.71
N GLY A 2 11.11 -4.72 3.69
CA GLY A 2 11.16 -4.11 5.01
C GLY A 2 12.14 -2.96 5.14
N GLU A 3 13.10 -2.83 4.24
CA GLU A 3 14.10 -1.76 4.22
C GLU A 3 13.53 -0.44 3.65
N PRO A 4 13.69 0.71 4.34
CA PRO A 4 14.37 0.87 5.64
C PRO A 4 13.50 0.50 6.85
N GLY A 5 14.15 0.08 7.95
CA GLY A 5 13.58 0.00 9.30
C GLY A 5 13.01 -1.36 9.73
N TYR A 6 12.77 -2.28 8.80
CA TYR A 6 12.40 -3.67 9.05
C TYR A 6 13.28 -4.65 8.26
N GLU A 7 14.58 -4.36 8.19
CA GLU A 7 15.58 -5.14 7.45
C GLU A 7 15.63 -6.61 7.89
N GLU A 8 15.25 -6.92 9.13
CA GLU A 8 15.16 -8.28 9.66
C GLU A 8 14.10 -9.13 8.95
N ARG A 9 13.08 -8.48 8.37
CA ARG A 9 12.02 -9.17 7.61
C ARG A 9 12.45 -9.42 6.18
N GLU A 10 12.97 -8.39 5.52
CA GLU A 10 13.44 -8.45 4.13
C GLU A 10 14.20 -7.16 3.75
N THR A 11 15.31 -7.30 3.04
CA THR A 11 16.08 -6.15 2.50
C THR A 11 15.74 -5.88 1.03
N LEU A 12 15.99 -4.66 0.55
CA LEU A 12 15.82 -4.33 -0.87
C LEU A 12 16.71 -5.22 -1.75
N ALA A 13 17.97 -5.41 -1.35
CA ALA A 13 18.92 -6.22 -2.11
C ALA A 13 18.48 -7.69 -2.21
N ASN A 14 18.11 -8.32 -1.09
CA ASN A 14 17.69 -9.71 -1.10
C ASN A 14 16.32 -9.91 -1.78
N GLY A 15 15.36 -9.02 -1.52
CA GLY A 15 14.04 -9.05 -2.14
C GLY A 15 14.10 -8.93 -3.66
N MET A 16 14.92 -8.00 -4.18
CA MET A 16 15.13 -7.86 -5.62
C MET A 16 15.82 -9.08 -6.23
N LEU A 17 16.90 -9.57 -5.63
CA LEU A 17 17.59 -10.78 -6.09
C LEU A 17 16.66 -12.00 -6.13
N THR A 18 15.80 -12.15 -5.12
CA THR A 18 14.83 -13.25 -5.04
C THR A 18 13.80 -13.16 -6.16
N ALA A 19 13.30 -11.95 -6.43
CA ALA A 19 12.35 -11.71 -7.51
C ALA A 19 12.98 -11.97 -8.89
N GLU A 20 14.20 -11.51 -9.11
CA GLU A 20 14.96 -11.74 -10.35
C GLU A 20 15.17 -13.23 -10.61
N LYS A 21 15.59 -13.99 -9.59
CA LYS A 21 15.74 -15.45 -9.70
C LYS A 21 14.43 -16.17 -9.97
N SER A 22 13.31 -15.57 -9.57
CA SER A 22 11.96 -16.08 -9.81
C SER A 22 11.40 -15.65 -11.18
N GLY A 23 12.15 -14.87 -11.96
CA GLY A 23 11.75 -14.41 -13.31
C GLY A 23 10.95 -13.10 -13.33
N PHE A 24 10.80 -12.40 -12.21
CA PHE A 24 10.16 -11.08 -12.19
C PHE A 24 11.16 -10.00 -12.66
N THR A 25 10.71 -9.14 -13.55
CA THR A 25 11.52 -8.05 -14.13
C THR A 25 11.11 -6.66 -13.64
N HIS A 26 9.87 -6.52 -13.13
CA HIS A 26 9.30 -5.27 -12.67
C HIS A 26 8.59 -5.52 -11.34
N LEU A 27 8.88 -4.72 -10.31
CA LEU A 27 8.34 -4.89 -8.97
C LEU A 27 7.75 -3.58 -8.46
N LEU A 28 6.52 -3.62 -7.93
CA LEU A 28 5.98 -2.52 -7.16
C LEU A 28 6.37 -2.67 -5.69
N ILE A 29 6.96 -1.62 -5.11
CA ILE A 29 7.44 -1.63 -3.73
C ILE A 29 6.45 -0.89 -2.84
N ASN A 30 5.75 -1.63 -1.98
CA ASN A 30 4.76 -1.07 -1.06
C ASN A 30 5.38 -0.10 -0.03
N PRO A 31 4.65 0.95 0.40
CA PRO A 31 5.14 1.97 1.33
C PRO A 31 5.15 1.54 2.82
N LEU A 32 5.41 0.27 3.12
CA LEU A 32 5.45 -0.25 4.50
C LEU A 32 6.89 -0.37 5.00
N THR A 33 7.53 0.77 5.17
CA THR A 33 8.89 0.92 5.70
C THR A 33 8.85 1.79 6.96
N HIS A 34 9.97 1.87 7.68
CA HIS A 34 10.14 2.80 8.80
C HIS A 34 11.42 3.63 8.60
N PRO A 35 11.30 4.93 8.26
CA PRO A 35 10.07 5.72 8.07
C PRO A 35 9.22 5.25 6.87
N VAL A 36 7.92 5.59 6.90
CA VAL A 36 6.97 5.29 5.82
C VAL A 36 7.40 6.01 4.54
N THR A 37 7.11 5.44 3.37
CA THR A 37 7.43 6.07 2.08
C THR A 37 6.37 7.13 1.72
N ASP A 38 6.33 8.23 2.48
CA ASP A 38 5.37 9.34 2.31
C ASP A 38 6.00 10.65 1.84
N SER A 39 7.27 10.62 1.43
CA SER A 39 8.03 11.79 0.96
C SER A 39 8.89 11.48 -0.25
N LYS A 40 9.24 12.52 -1.02
CA LYS A 40 10.17 12.45 -2.15
C LYS A 40 11.51 11.80 -1.79
N ALA A 41 12.04 12.10 -0.60
CA ALA A 41 13.31 11.55 -0.13
C ALA A 41 13.24 10.01 0.02
N ALA A 42 12.15 9.50 0.60
CA ALA A 42 11.95 8.07 0.78
C ALA A 42 11.81 7.33 -0.57
N VAL A 43 11.06 7.90 -1.52
CA VAL A 43 10.94 7.36 -2.88
C VAL A 43 12.30 7.31 -3.59
N THR A 44 13.07 8.40 -3.49
CA THR A 44 14.40 8.50 -4.10
C THR A 44 15.36 7.46 -3.51
N TYR A 45 15.31 7.26 -2.19
CA TYR A 45 16.11 6.23 -1.52
C TYR A 45 15.87 4.83 -2.10
N ILE A 46 14.61 4.42 -2.27
CA ILE A 46 14.28 3.09 -2.81
C ILE A 46 14.85 2.95 -4.24
N LYS A 47 14.68 3.98 -5.08
CA LYS A 47 15.21 3.97 -6.45
C LYS A 47 16.72 3.90 -6.49
N ASP A 48 17.42 4.70 -5.69
CA ASP A 48 18.88 4.72 -5.67
C ASP A 48 19.45 3.39 -5.15
N LYS A 49 18.81 2.83 -4.11
CA LYS A 49 19.22 1.55 -3.52
C LYS A 49 19.06 0.37 -4.48
N THR A 50 18.06 0.42 -5.35
CA THR A 50 17.73 -0.64 -6.32
C THR A 50 18.25 -0.37 -7.74
N ARG A 51 18.96 0.75 -7.94
CA ARG A 51 19.40 1.21 -9.27
C ARG A 51 20.24 0.20 -10.06
N TYR A 52 21.02 -0.62 -9.36
CA TYR A 52 21.93 -1.61 -9.96
C TYR A 52 21.35 -3.03 -9.98
N CYS A 53 20.09 -3.20 -9.56
CA CYS A 53 19.38 -4.47 -9.71
C CYS A 53 19.05 -4.72 -11.19
N VAL A 54 18.91 -5.98 -11.55
CA VAL A 54 18.51 -6.41 -12.90
C VAL A 54 17.02 -6.13 -13.11
N ALA A 55 16.20 -6.39 -12.09
CA ALA A 55 14.79 -6.03 -12.10
C ALA A 55 14.61 -4.55 -11.74
N THR A 56 13.57 -3.93 -12.31
CA THR A 56 13.23 -2.53 -12.05
C THR A 56 12.25 -2.41 -10.88
N ALA A 57 12.60 -1.62 -9.87
CA ALA A 57 11.73 -1.30 -8.75
C ALA A 57 10.93 -0.02 -9.03
N TYR A 58 9.62 -0.10 -8.79
CA TYR A 58 8.65 1.00 -8.89
C TYR A 58 8.06 1.28 -7.51
N PRO A 59 8.50 2.33 -6.81
CA PRO A 59 7.96 2.67 -5.51
C PRO A 59 6.47 3.02 -5.58
N ILE A 60 5.70 2.51 -4.63
CA ILE A 60 4.37 3.02 -4.30
C ILE A 60 4.55 3.97 -3.12
N GLY A 61 4.03 5.20 -3.24
CA GLY A 61 4.01 6.15 -2.13
C GLY A 61 2.84 5.86 -1.18
N ALA A 62 2.99 6.19 0.10
CA ALA A 62 1.85 6.23 1.00
C ALA A 62 0.84 7.26 0.52
N LEU A 63 -0.45 6.99 0.68
CA LEU A 63 -1.47 7.95 0.30
C LEU A 63 -1.57 9.07 1.34
N THR A 64 -1.35 8.71 2.60
CA THR A 64 -1.44 9.64 3.73
C THR A 64 -0.15 9.69 4.52
N VAL A 65 0.05 10.81 5.22
CA VAL A 65 1.22 11.01 6.08
C VAL A 65 1.30 9.88 7.11
N GLU A 66 2.45 9.22 7.19
CA GLU A 66 2.71 8.01 8.00
C GLU A 66 1.68 6.86 7.79
N SER A 67 0.95 6.89 6.67
CA SER A 67 -0.21 6.04 6.42
C SER A 67 -1.24 6.06 7.56
N LYS A 68 -1.57 7.24 8.10
CA LYS A 68 -2.54 7.41 9.20
C LYS A 68 -4.01 7.51 8.77
N GLY A 69 -4.27 7.79 7.50
CA GLY A 69 -5.64 7.98 7.01
C GLY A 69 -6.25 9.34 7.36
N GLU A 70 -5.43 10.33 7.74
CA GLU A 70 -5.88 11.66 8.21
C GLU A 70 -5.67 12.76 7.16
N TYR A 71 -4.43 12.91 6.66
CA TYR A 71 -4.02 13.94 5.70
C TYR A 71 -3.25 13.31 4.54
N LEU A 72 -3.45 13.81 3.32
CA LEU A 72 -2.69 13.36 2.15
C LEU A 72 -1.19 13.65 2.33
N ALA A 73 -0.35 12.73 1.84
CA ALA A 73 1.07 12.94 1.72
C ALA A 73 1.41 13.84 0.50
N GLU A 74 2.69 14.15 0.29
CA GLU A 74 3.18 14.97 -0.83
C GLU A 74 3.17 14.18 -2.16
N LEU A 75 1.98 13.80 -2.65
CA LEU A 75 1.82 12.82 -3.73
C LEU A 75 2.50 13.27 -5.04
N TYR A 76 2.37 14.55 -5.41
CA TYR A 76 2.98 15.09 -6.62
C TYR A 76 4.51 15.08 -6.58
N ASP A 77 5.10 15.42 -5.43
CA ASP A 77 6.56 15.40 -5.24
C ASP A 77 7.09 13.96 -5.24
N MET A 78 6.34 13.03 -4.66
CA MET A 78 6.63 11.60 -4.74
C MET A 78 6.55 11.08 -6.19
N GLN A 79 5.53 11.47 -6.97
CA GLN A 79 5.45 11.08 -8.37
C GLN A 79 6.64 11.59 -9.18
N SER A 80 7.00 12.86 -8.95
CA SER A 80 8.16 13.50 -9.58
C SER A 80 9.49 12.81 -9.21
N ALA A 81 9.54 12.13 -8.06
CA ALA A 81 10.67 11.31 -7.63
C ALA A 81 10.68 9.90 -8.26
N GLY A 82 9.54 9.47 -8.81
CA GLY A 82 9.36 8.19 -9.49
C GLY A 82 8.40 7.22 -8.79
N ALA A 83 7.56 7.68 -7.86
CA ALA A 83 6.45 6.88 -7.38
C ALA A 83 5.41 6.69 -8.50
N VAL A 84 4.92 5.46 -8.68
CA VAL A 84 3.98 5.12 -9.77
C VAL A 84 2.53 5.06 -9.32
N ALA A 85 2.29 4.92 -8.02
CA ALA A 85 0.96 4.82 -7.42
C ALA A 85 1.02 5.22 -5.94
N PHE A 86 -0.16 5.45 -5.35
CA PHE A 86 -0.32 5.91 -3.98
C PHE A 86 -1.33 5.05 -3.23
N GLY A 87 -0.96 4.51 -2.08
CA GLY A 87 -1.86 3.69 -1.29
C GLY A 87 -1.30 3.37 0.08
N ASP A 88 -2.15 3.37 1.10
CA ASP A 88 -1.75 2.99 2.45
C ASP A 88 -1.77 1.47 2.60
N TYR A 89 -0.58 0.86 2.59
CA TYR A 89 -0.45 -0.59 2.54
C TYR A 89 -1.05 -1.27 3.77
N LYS A 90 -1.99 -2.21 3.54
CA LYS A 90 -2.76 -2.94 4.56
C LYS A 90 -3.55 -2.04 5.52
N LYS A 91 -3.82 -0.79 5.13
CA LYS A 91 -4.61 0.16 5.92
C LYS A 91 -5.74 0.71 5.06
N PRO A 92 -7.01 0.51 5.46
CA PRO A 92 -8.15 1.00 4.70
C PRO A 92 -8.31 2.52 4.87
N ILE A 93 -8.74 3.18 3.79
CA ILE A 93 -9.11 4.60 3.83
C ILE A 93 -10.53 4.68 4.37
N SER A 94 -10.68 4.90 5.68
CA SER A 94 -12.01 4.95 6.31
C SER A 94 -12.81 6.21 5.94
N ASN A 95 -12.13 7.32 5.66
CA ASN A 95 -12.77 8.59 5.34
C ASN A 95 -13.06 8.71 3.84
N SER A 96 -14.34 8.58 3.46
CA SER A 96 -14.81 8.72 2.07
C SER A 96 -14.42 10.05 1.42
N ASN A 97 -14.44 11.15 2.19
CA ASN A 97 -14.07 12.46 1.66
C ASN A 97 -12.56 12.56 1.39
N LEU A 98 -11.72 11.87 2.18
CA LEU A 98 -10.29 11.82 1.94
C LEU A 98 -9.97 11.08 0.64
N LEU A 99 -10.64 9.95 0.37
CA LEU A 99 -10.51 9.23 -0.90
C LEU A 99 -10.95 10.11 -2.08
N LYS A 100 -12.08 10.81 -1.95
CA LYS A 100 -12.55 11.76 -2.98
C LYS A 100 -11.49 12.83 -3.27
N ILE A 101 -10.93 13.45 -2.23
CA ILE A 101 -9.88 14.46 -2.38
C ILE A 101 -8.62 13.85 -3.01
N ALA A 102 -8.23 12.63 -2.62
CA ALA A 102 -7.08 11.94 -3.21
C ALA A 102 -7.25 11.72 -4.73
N LEU A 103 -8.43 11.23 -5.15
CA LEU A 103 -8.74 11.01 -6.56
C LEU A 103 -8.74 12.34 -7.34
N GLN A 104 -9.35 13.39 -6.78
CA GLN A 104 -9.34 14.73 -7.39
C GLN A 104 -7.93 15.33 -7.47
N TYR A 105 -7.11 15.13 -6.44
CA TYR A 105 -5.74 15.63 -6.38
C TYR A 105 -4.81 14.93 -7.37
N THR A 106 -5.00 13.63 -7.58
CA THR A 106 -4.16 12.80 -8.47
C THR A 106 -4.52 12.91 -9.94
N GLN A 107 -5.75 13.32 -10.26
CA GLN A 107 -6.25 13.46 -11.63
C GLN A 107 -5.39 14.34 -12.55
N PRO A 108 -4.88 15.52 -12.15
CA PRO A 108 -4.10 16.39 -13.05
C PRO A 108 -2.76 15.83 -13.49
N PHE A 109 -2.27 14.77 -12.83
CA PHE A 109 -0.97 14.15 -13.10
C PHE A 109 -1.08 12.64 -13.37
N ASP A 110 -2.28 12.15 -13.67
CA ASP A 110 -2.58 10.73 -13.93
C ASP A 110 -2.08 9.79 -12.81
N GLY A 111 -2.17 10.26 -11.56
CA GLY A 111 -1.76 9.48 -10.40
C GLY A 111 -2.72 8.31 -10.13
N ILE A 112 -2.17 7.13 -9.87
CA ILE A 112 -2.95 5.93 -9.54
C ILE A 112 -3.14 5.84 -8.01
N VAL A 113 -4.39 5.79 -7.56
CA VAL A 113 -4.73 5.52 -6.15
C VAL A 113 -5.04 4.03 -5.96
N ILE A 114 -4.37 3.39 -5.00
CA ILE A 114 -4.57 2.00 -4.62
C ILE A 114 -5.35 1.95 -3.30
N SER A 115 -6.52 1.32 -3.33
CA SER A 115 -7.31 1.06 -2.13
C SER A 115 -6.94 -0.29 -1.50
N PHE A 116 -6.91 -0.35 -0.17
CA PHE A 116 -6.95 -1.60 0.58
C PHE A 116 -8.37 -1.74 1.17
N PRO A 117 -9.32 -2.36 0.44
CA PRO A 117 -10.72 -2.39 0.83
C PRO A 117 -10.93 -3.35 2.00
N ASN A 118 -11.05 -2.82 3.21
CA ASN A 118 -11.30 -3.63 4.39
C ASN A 118 -11.89 -2.81 5.54
N ASP A 119 -13.21 -2.87 5.76
CA ASP A 119 -13.84 -2.10 6.83
C ASP A 119 -13.41 -2.62 8.22
N THR A 120 -12.68 -1.80 8.96
CA THR A 120 -12.14 -2.18 10.28
C THR A 120 -13.21 -2.42 11.34
N LYS A 121 -14.40 -1.82 11.20
CA LYS A 121 -15.52 -2.01 12.14
C LYS A 121 -16.20 -3.36 11.90
N ILE A 122 -16.25 -3.81 10.65
CA ILE A 122 -16.83 -5.10 10.27
C ILE A 122 -15.82 -6.23 10.50
N MET A 123 -14.55 -6.05 10.12
CA MET A 123 -13.47 -6.98 10.42
C MET A 123 -13.33 -7.19 11.94
N GLY A 124 -13.41 -6.11 12.73
CA GLY A 124 -13.26 -6.15 14.17
C GLY A 124 -11.93 -6.75 14.61
N LYS A 125 -11.97 -7.92 15.27
CA LYS A 125 -10.78 -8.67 15.71
C LYS A 125 -10.62 -9.99 14.95
N GLY A 126 -11.15 -10.06 13.73
CA GLY A 126 -11.01 -11.23 12.86
C GLY A 126 -9.56 -11.50 12.49
N VAL A 127 -9.21 -12.78 12.36
CA VAL A 127 -7.85 -13.27 12.07
C VAL A 127 -7.81 -14.27 10.91
N VAL A 128 -8.97 -14.78 10.52
CA VAL A 128 -9.16 -15.71 9.40
C VAL A 128 -10.41 -15.34 8.61
N ASN A 129 -10.60 -15.89 7.43
CA ASN A 129 -11.87 -15.76 6.71
C ASN A 129 -13.05 -16.25 7.57
N GLU A 130 -14.18 -15.54 7.54
CA GLU A 130 -15.43 -16.00 8.15
C GLU A 130 -15.97 -17.21 7.38
N HIS A 131 -15.66 -18.39 7.90
CA HIS A 131 -16.05 -19.67 7.33
C HIS A 131 -16.29 -20.69 8.44
N ILE A 132 -17.05 -21.75 8.14
CA ILE A 132 -17.41 -22.79 9.11
C ILE A 132 -16.18 -23.45 9.77
N GLU A 133 -15.09 -23.55 9.04
CA GLU A 133 -13.81 -24.05 9.56
C GLU A 133 -13.17 -23.12 10.59
N GLY A 134 -13.23 -21.81 10.38
CA GLY A 134 -12.77 -20.82 11.35
C GLY A 134 -13.57 -20.90 12.65
N THR A 135 -14.90 -21.03 12.54
CA THR A 135 -15.80 -21.22 13.69
C THR A 135 -15.50 -22.53 14.43
N ARG A 136 -15.27 -23.63 13.70
CA ARG A 136 -14.93 -24.94 14.27
C ARG A 136 -13.62 -24.89 15.08
N LEU A 137 -12.66 -24.10 14.63
CA LEU A 137 -11.37 -23.89 15.29
C LEU A 137 -11.41 -22.79 16.37
N GLY A 138 -12.55 -22.14 16.59
CA GLY A 138 -12.70 -21.05 17.58
C GLY A 138 -12.00 -19.75 17.18
N LEU A 139 -11.66 -19.58 15.90
CA LEU A 139 -11.02 -18.39 15.37
C LEU A 139 -12.06 -17.34 14.98
N LYS A 140 -11.74 -16.06 15.20
CA LYS A 140 -12.59 -14.95 14.78
C LYS A 140 -12.50 -14.76 13.27
N GLY A 141 -13.65 -14.81 12.60
CA GLY A 141 -13.77 -14.58 11.16
C GLY A 141 -13.69 -13.10 10.77
N ILE A 142 -13.24 -12.85 9.56
CA ILE A 142 -13.33 -11.59 8.81
C ILE A 142 -14.40 -11.83 7.73
N PRO A 143 -15.58 -11.20 7.83
CA PRO A 143 -16.63 -11.35 6.82
C PRO A 143 -16.20 -10.80 5.46
N ALA A 144 -16.61 -11.45 4.37
CA ALA A 144 -16.42 -10.92 3.00
C ALA A 144 -17.04 -9.51 2.83
N LEU A 145 -18.12 -9.23 3.57
CA LEU A 145 -18.79 -7.94 3.63
C LEU A 145 -17.84 -6.78 3.98
N ALA A 146 -16.78 -7.02 4.78
CA ALA A 146 -15.80 -6.00 5.12
C ALA A 146 -15.04 -5.47 3.89
N GLU A 147 -14.77 -6.34 2.92
CA GLU A 147 -14.13 -5.98 1.65
C GLU A 147 -15.16 -5.37 0.69
N GLU A 148 -16.30 -6.05 0.49
CA GLU A 148 -17.33 -5.68 -0.48
C GLU A 148 -17.88 -4.26 -0.26
N LEU A 149 -18.13 -3.86 0.99
CA LEU A 149 -18.64 -2.53 1.29
C LEU A 149 -17.64 -1.42 0.97
N CYS A 150 -16.35 -1.64 1.25
CA CYS A 150 -15.31 -0.69 0.89
C CYS A 150 -15.19 -0.56 -0.63
N VAL A 151 -15.20 -1.68 -1.38
CA VAL A 151 -15.16 -1.66 -2.84
C VAL A 151 -16.37 -0.91 -3.42
N ALA A 152 -17.58 -1.21 -2.95
CA ALA A 152 -18.80 -0.56 -3.44
C ALA A 152 -18.79 0.96 -3.20
N ARG A 153 -18.30 1.38 -2.03
CA ARG A 153 -18.11 2.79 -1.70
C ARG A 153 -17.07 3.44 -2.61
N ASP A 154 -15.92 2.82 -2.79
CA ASP A 154 -14.82 3.38 -3.59
C ASP A 154 -15.24 3.55 -5.06
N LEU A 155 -15.97 2.58 -5.62
CA LEU A 155 -16.57 2.66 -6.94
C LEU A 155 -17.63 3.75 -7.08
N SER A 156 -18.33 4.09 -6.00
CA SER A 156 -19.34 5.17 -6.01
C SER A 156 -18.71 6.57 -5.91
N ILE A 157 -17.43 6.66 -5.53
CA ILE A 157 -16.69 7.93 -5.38
C ILE A 157 -15.90 8.26 -6.65
N LEU A 158 -15.46 7.24 -7.40
CA LEU A 158 -14.87 7.37 -8.74
C LEU A 158 -15.77 8.17 -9.69
#